data_AF-A0AA41PUH4-F1
#
_entry.id   AF-A0AA41PUH4-F1
#
_cell.length_a   1.000
_cell.length_b   1.000
_cell.length_c   1.000
_cell.angle_alpha   90.00
_cell.angle_beta   90.00
_cell.angle_gamma   90.00
#
_symmetry.space_group_name_H-M   'P 1'
#
loop_
_entity.id
_entity.type
_entity.pdbx_description
1 polymer ?
#
loop_
_entity_poly.entity_id
_entity_poly.type
_entity_poly.pdbx_seq_one_letter_code
_entity_poly.pdbx_strand_id
1 'polypeptide(L)'
;MPEPIQRPATDDQLRMAADRAAGQWIDETERGLNDRWVALRPDSAALAAIAAEDRRRWWSDRLSSYAHGRIRLWRNGARPDRRAIAEEAYAQLLTVQPRPGETDLARPAGDVQRLLTDTVTATPAGAPHAAAARSVDTALAALAAEAVVLEELRTGKAAEVTLALRQLNEPLRRIRRHKEDTAGPDELKRTLLAPDFTAAAALERSLPDLRRLADEADRALDRILDTPLLDRCRAAMNPYHAARTAIPPAVGELSRILSLLDTATDTYYTRFGISPERHERAARHTDFYGAPAIRALCAIKDDAIAAYALIALSDPADEAHFRAIWPAGTSQEKLQSAYEHKGRLAQIADAKAKSGYPREDRSSSAQ
;
A
#
# COMPACT_ATOMS: atom_id res chain seq x y z
N MET A 1 -40.42 62.04 -17.85
CA MET A 1 -41.32 60.95 -17.47
C MET A 1 -41.38 60.94 -15.95
N PRO A 2 -42.51 61.27 -15.30
CA PRO A 2 -42.62 61.07 -13.85
C PRO A 2 -42.53 59.56 -13.56
N GLU A 3 -41.74 59.18 -12.56
CA GLU A 3 -41.68 57.79 -12.10
C GLU A 3 -43.09 57.33 -11.67
N PRO A 4 -43.51 56.11 -12.04
CA PRO A 4 -44.80 55.59 -11.61
C PRO A 4 -44.84 55.57 -10.07
N ILE A 5 -45.88 56.16 -9.49
CA ILE A 5 -46.10 56.17 -8.04
C ILE A 5 -46.26 54.72 -7.58
N GLN A 6 -45.22 54.16 -6.97
CA GLN A 6 -45.26 52.81 -6.41
C GLN A 6 -46.13 52.80 -5.15
N ARG A 7 -47.04 51.83 -5.09
CA ARG A 7 -47.79 51.53 -3.86
C ARG A 7 -46.86 50.81 -2.88
N PRO A 8 -46.84 51.20 -1.59
CA PRO A 8 -46.14 50.45 -0.56
C PRO A 8 -46.70 49.03 -0.46
N ALA A 9 -45.83 48.03 -0.30
CA ALA A 9 -46.24 46.64 -0.16
C ALA A 9 -47.11 46.40 1.09
N THR A 10 -48.04 45.45 1.06
CA THR A 10 -48.83 45.01 2.22
C THR A 10 -47.99 44.15 3.18
N ASP A 11 -48.46 43.95 4.42
CA ASP A 11 -47.77 43.11 5.41
C ASP A 11 -47.66 41.66 4.93
N ASP A 12 -48.70 41.14 4.29
CA ASP A 12 -48.70 39.79 3.71
C ASP A 12 -47.68 39.67 2.57
N GLN A 13 -47.55 40.69 1.73
CA GLN A 13 -46.53 40.73 0.69
C GLN A 13 -45.12 40.78 1.28
N LEU A 14 -44.90 41.52 2.38
CA LEU A 14 -43.61 41.53 3.08
C LEU A 14 -43.30 40.17 3.71
N ARG A 15 -44.27 39.50 4.34
CA ARG A 15 -44.09 38.14 4.89
C ARG A 15 -43.75 37.14 3.80
N MET A 16 -44.48 37.18 2.68
CA MET A 16 -44.20 36.33 1.53
C MET A 16 -42.84 36.64 0.90
N ALA A 17 -42.40 37.90 0.90
CA ALA A 17 -41.06 38.26 0.44
C ALA A 17 -39.98 37.73 1.39
N ALA A 18 -40.17 37.85 2.70
CA ALA A 18 -39.22 37.35 3.70
C ALA A 18 -39.07 35.82 3.67
N ASP A 19 -40.17 35.06 3.57
CA ASP A 19 -40.10 33.60 3.46
C ASP A 19 -39.42 33.14 2.16
N ARG A 20 -39.74 33.80 1.04
CA ARG A 20 -39.05 33.52 -0.24
C ARG A 20 -37.57 33.85 -0.16
N ALA A 21 -37.20 34.99 0.42
CA ALA A 21 -35.81 35.41 0.58
C ALA A 21 -35.03 34.45 1.47
N ALA A 22 -35.60 34.00 2.59
CA ALA A 22 -34.96 33.03 3.48
C ALA A 22 -34.71 31.69 2.78
N GLY A 23 -35.69 31.19 2.02
CA GLY A 23 -35.53 29.97 1.22
C GLY A 23 -34.48 30.12 0.11
N GLN A 24 -34.57 31.22 -0.66
CA GLN A 24 -33.63 31.51 -1.74
C GLN A 24 -32.20 31.64 -1.24
N TRP A 25 -31.98 32.37 -0.14
CA TRP A 25 -30.66 32.55 0.42
C TRP A 25 -30.01 31.21 0.84
N ILE A 26 -30.76 30.29 1.46
CA ILE A 26 -30.25 28.97 1.82
C ILE A 26 -29.86 28.19 0.57
N ASP A 27 -30.73 28.13 -0.44
CA ASP A 27 -30.49 27.37 -1.67
C ASP A 27 -29.36 27.97 -2.51
N GLU A 28 -29.27 29.30 -2.58
CA GLU A 28 -28.20 30.02 -3.28
C GLU A 28 -26.86 29.90 -2.56
N THR A 29 -26.85 29.90 -1.22
CA THR A 29 -25.62 29.67 -0.46
C THR A 29 -25.15 28.23 -0.59
N GLU A 30 -26.05 27.23 -0.57
CA GLU A 30 -25.69 25.84 -0.87
C GLU A 30 -25.08 25.72 -2.27
N ARG A 31 -25.74 26.32 -3.28
CA ARG A 31 -25.27 26.31 -4.66
C ARG A 31 -23.93 27.02 -4.80
N GLY A 32 -23.78 28.21 -4.21
CA GLY A 32 -22.55 28.99 -4.23
C GLY A 32 -21.37 28.25 -3.59
N LEU A 33 -21.59 27.57 -2.46
CA LEU A 33 -20.55 26.74 -1.84
C LEU A 33 -20.18 25.52 -2.71
N ASN A 34 -21.15 24.89 -3.37
CA ASN A 34 -20.88 23.80 -4.31
C ASN A 34 -20.11 24.29 -5.55
N ASP A 35 -20.55 25.38 -6.17
CA ASP A 35 -19.89 26.00 -7.33
C ASP A 35 -18.48 26.44 -6.98
N ARG A 36 -18.30 26.99 -5.77
CA ARG A 36 -17.00 27.37 -5.22
C ARG A 36 -16.10 26.17 -5.03
N TRP A 37 -16.60 25.05 -4.48
CA TRP A 37 -15.84 23.81 -4.41
C TRP A 37 -15.46 23.32 -5.81
N VAL A 38 -16.37 23.34 -6.78
CA VAL A 38 -16.07 22.96 -8.17
C VAL A 38 -14.96 23.81 -8.76
N ALA A 39 -14.97 25.13 -8.50
CA ALA A 39 -13.95 26.06 -8.99
C ALA A 39 -12.60 25.94 -8.27
N LEU A 40 -12.61 25.62 -6.97
CA LEU A 40 -11.40 25.45 -6.15
C LEU A 40 -10.80 24.06 -6.26
N ARG A 41 -11.60 23.05 -6.66
CA ARG A 41 -11.13 21.68 -6.79
C ARG A 41 -9.89 21.72 -7.67
N PRO A 42 -8.75 21.17 -7.21
CA PRO A 42 -7.52 21.19 -7.99
C PRO A 42 -7.80 20.62 -9.38
N ASP A 43 -7.83 21.50 -10.38
CA ASP A 43 -8.12 21.08 -11.73
C ASP A 43 -6.94 20.29 -12.23
N SER A 44 -7.25 19.16 -12.86
CA SER A 44 -6.30 18.14 -13.30
C SER A 44 -5.21 18.64 -14.26
N ALA A 45 -5.20 19.93 -14.65
CA ALA A 45 -4.20 20.53 -15.51
C ALA A 45 -2.79 20.54 -14.87
N ALA A 46 -2.67 20.82 -13.57
CA ALA A 46 -1.39 20.68 -12.86
C ALA A 46 -0.98 19.19 -12.71
N LEU A 47 -1.97 18.31 -12.60
CA LEU A 47 -1.78 16.85 -12.55
C LEU A 47 -1.65 16.22 -13.95
N ALA A 48 -1.86 16.97 -15.04
CA ALA A 48 -1.93 16.45 -16.40
C ALA A 48 -0.56 15.98 -16.91
N ALA A 49 0.51 16.51 -16.31
CA ALA A 49 1.89 16.07 -16.54
C ALA A 49 2.22 14.72 -15.88
N ILE A 50 1.41 14.26 -14.93
CA ILE A 50 1.57 12.96 -14.25
C ILE A 50 0.76 11.91 -15.02
N ALA A 51 1.27 10.69 -15.22
CA ALA A 51 0.53 9.64 -15.95
C ALA A 51 -0.83 9.36 -15.31
N ALA A 52 -1.89 9.13 -16.10
CA ALA A 52 -3.27 8.98 -15.62
C ALA A 52 -3.45 7.87 -14.55
N GLU A 53 -2.60 6.85 -14.64
CA GLU A 53 -2.50 5.71 -13.71
C GLU A 53 -1.84 6.07 -12.37
N ASP A 54 -1.04 7.14 -12.34
CA ASP A 54 -0.43 7.73 -11.14
C ASP A 54 -1.25 8.91 -10.57
N ARG A 55 -2.11 9.51 -11.41
CA ARG A 55 -2.94 10.71 -11.14
C ARG A 55 -4.07 10.52 -10.13
N ARG A 56 -3.95 9.53 -9.24
CA ARG A 56 -5.07 8.80 -8.59
C ARG A 56 -6.24 9.70 -8.19
N ARG A 57 -7.42 9.26 -8.62
CA ARG A 57 -8.78 9.78 -8.36
C ARG A 57 -9.13 10.02 -6.87
N TRP A 58 -8.26 9.58 -5.95
CA TRP A 58 -8.47 9.68 -4.51
C TRP A 58 -8.67 11.12 -4.03
N TRP A 59 -7.79 12.06 -4.39
CA TRP A 59 -7.90 13.45 -3.93
C TRP A 59 -9.19 14.11 -4.41
N SER A 60 -9.52 13.96 -5.69
CA SER A 60 -10.74 14.50 -6.27
C SER A 60 -11.98 13.94 -5.56
N ASP A 61 -12.09 12.62 -5.44
CA ASP A 61 -13.34 11.98 -5.01
C ASP A 61 -13.53 12.07 -3.49
N ARG A 62 -12.44 11.96 -2.71
CA ARG A 62 -12.50 12.08 -1.25
C ARG A 62 -12.59 13.51 -0.75
N LEU A 63 -11.85 14.46 -1.34
CA LEU A 63 -12.06 15.88 -0.99
C LEU A 63 -13.46 16.32 -1.39
N SER A 64 -13.96 15.85 -2.53
CA SER A 64 -15.36 16.11 -2.90
C SER A 64 -16.31 15.52 -1.86
N SER A 65 -16.08 14.30 -1.38
CA SER A 65 -16.94 13.69 -0.34
C SER A 65 -16.92 14.50 0.96
N TYR A 66 -15.75 14.97 1.39
CA TYR A 66 -15.58 15.79 2.59
C TYR A 66 -16.20 17.19 2.42
N ALA A 67 -15.93 17.87 1.31
CA ALA A 67 -16.48 19.18 0.95
C ALA A 67 -18.02 19.14 0.91
N HIS A 68 -18.60 18.20 0.17
CA HIS A 68 -20.05 17.99 0.15
C HIS A 68 -20.59 17.63 1.54
N GLY A 69 -19.80 16.89 2.35
CA GLY A 69 -20.11 16.63 3.74
C GLY A 69 -20.32 17.90 4.56
N ARG A 70 -19.39 18.86 4.48
CA ARG A 70 -19.48 20.14 5.19
C ARG A 70 -20.63 21.02 4.69
N ILE A 71 -20.81 21.12 3.37
CA ILE A 71 -21.91 21.88 2.75
C ILE A 71 -23.26 21.31 3.19
N ARG A 72 -23.40 19.98 3.17
CA ARG A 72 -24.60 19.28 3.63
C ARG A 72 -24.85 19.49 5.12
N LEU A 73 -23.81 19.46 5.97
CA LEU A 73 -23.95 19.73 7.40
C LEU A 73 -24.44 21.16 7.65
N TRP A 74 -23.85 22.15 6.98
CA TRP A 74 -24.31 23.53 7.02
C TRP A 74 -25.79 23.64 6.61
N ARG A 75 -26.16 23.08 5.45
CA ARG A 75 -27.54 23.09 4.95
C ARG A 75 -28.53 22.44 5.92
N ASN A 76 -28.16 21.30 6.48
CA ASN A 76 -29.00 20.58 7.43
C ASN A 76 -29.19 21.35 8.73
N GLY A 77 -28.26 22.25 9.09
CA GLY A 77 -28.44 23.21 10.18
C GLY A 77 -29.31 24.41 9.80
N ALA A 78 -29.17 24.95 8.59
CA ALA A 78 -29.89 26.15 8.17
C ALA A 78 -31.37 25.91 7.83
N ARG A 79 -31.72 24.76 7.23
CA ARG A 79 -33.09 24.47 6.76
C ARG A 79 -34.15 24.45 7.87
N PRO A 80 -33.92 23.81 9.03
CA PRO A 80 -34.87 23.82 10.15
C PRO A 80 -35.20 25.24 10.63
N ASP A 81 -34.22 26.15 10.58
CA ASP A 81 -34.35 27.53 11.10
C ASP A 81 -34.95 28.49 10.07
N ARG A 82 -35.25 28.04 8.84
CA ARG A 82 -35.79 28.89 7.76
C ARG A 82 -36.97 29.74 8.22
N ARG A 83 -37.89 29.15 8.99
CA ARG A 83 -39.09 29.86 9.45
C ARG A 83 -38.74 30.99 10.42
N ALA A 84 -37.85 30.73 11.38
CA ALA A 84 -37.39 31.75 12.32
C ALA A 84 -36.67 32.89 11.58
N ILE A 85 -35.79 32.54 10.64
CA ILE A 85 -35.10 33.51 9.76
C ILE A 85 -36.11 34.38 9.00
N ALA A 86 -37.15 33.78 8.41
CA ALA A 86 -38.17 34.50 7.66
C ALA A 86 -39.02 35.42 8.55
N GLU A 87 -39.40 34.98 9.74
CA GLU A 87 -40.18 35.78 10.69
C GLU A 87 -39.37 36.99 11.21
N GLU A 88 -38.09 36.79 11.53
CA GLU A 88 -37.18 37.86 11.94
C GLU A 88 -36.87 38.83 10.79
N ALA A 89 -36.70 38.32 9.56
CA ALA A 89 -36.46 39.15 8.38
C ALA A 89 -37.71 39.99 8.03
N TYR A 90 -38.91 39.43 8.17
CA TYR A 90 -40.15 40.20 8.07
C TYR A 90 -40.20 41.35 9.08
N ALA A 91 -39.87 41.07 10.35
CA ALA A 91 -39.84 42.11 11.38
C ALA A 91 -38.85 43.24 11.04
N GLN A 92 -37.70 42.91 10.46
CA GLN A 92 -36.74 43.91 9.98
C GLN A 92 -37.25 44.70 8.77
N LEU A 93 -37.88 44.03 7.78
CA LEU A 93 -38.47 44.71 6.61
C LEU A 93 -39.55 45.73 6.98
N LEU A 94 -40.30 45.50 8.07
CA LEU A 94 -41.27 46.47 8.59
C LEU A 94 -40.64 47.79 9.04
N THR A 95 -39.34 47.78 9.36
CA THR A 95 -38.62 48.97 9.84
C THR A 95 -37.93 49.76 8.73
N VAL A 96 -37.89 49.23 7.50
CA VAL A 96 -37.26 49.88 6.34
C VAL A 96 -38.09 51.08 5.87
N GLN A 97 -37.43 52.23 5.70
CA GLN A 97 -38.02 53.47 5.18
C GLN A 97 -37.19 54.03 4.02
N PRO A 98 -37.79 54.32 2.84
CA PRO A 98 -39.20 54.10 2.51
C PRO A 98 -39.54 52.60 2.41
N ARG A 99 -40.81 52.26 2.72
CA ARG A 99 -41.31 50.88 2.63
C ARG A 99 -41.20 50.37 1.18
N PRO A 100 -40.70 49.14 0.94
CA PRO A 100 -40.58 48.59 -0.41
C PRO A 100 -41.92 48.59 -1.17
N GLY A 101 -41.88 48.86 -2.48
CA GLY A 101 -43.06 48.86 -3.32
C GLY A 101 -43.60 47.46 -3.62
N GLU A 102 -44.91 47.33 -3.89
CA GLU A 102 -45.54 46.06 -4.28
C GLU A 102 -44.83 45.42 -5.49
N THR A 103 -44.52 46.23 -6.49
CA THR A 103 -43.90 45.78 -7.75
C THR A 103 -42.45 45.36 -7.54
N ASP A 104 -41.74 46.01 -6.63
CA ASP A 104 -40.37 45.67 -6.25
C ASP A 104 -40.29 44.30 -5.60
N LEU A 105 -41.21 43.96 -4.70
CA LEU A 105 -41.23 42.65 -4.04
C LEU A 105 -41.73 41.53 -4.95
N ALA A 106 -42.51 41.86 -5.97
CA ALA A 106 -42.99 40.89 -6.95
C ALA A 106 -41.86 40.47 -7.92
N ARG A 107 -41.00 41.42 -8.30
CA ARG A 107 -39.83 41.20 -9.18
C ARG A 107 -38.63 41.98 -8.64
N PRO A 108 -37.97 41.48 -7.58
CA PRO A 108 -36.88 42.19 -6.94
C PRO A 108 -35.72 42.43 -7.93
N ALA A 109 -35.47 43.71 -8.20
CA ALA A 109 -34.28 44.16 -8.90
C ALA A 109 -33.08 44.24 -7.93
N GLY A 110 -31.87 44.40 -8.46
CA GLY A 110 -30.61 44.19 -7.74
C GLY A 110 -30.55 44.77 -6.31
N ASP A 111 -31.01 46.00 -6.09
CA ASP A 111 -30.94 46.63 -4.76
C ASP A 111 -31.99 46.09 -3.78
N VAL A 112 -33.18 45.73 -4.26
CA VAL A 112 -34.24 45.10 -3.45
C VAL A 112 -33.86 43.66 -3.11
N GLN A 113 -33.26 42.93 -4.05
CA GLN A 113 -32.72 41.60 -3.79
C GLN A 113 -31.62 41.66 -2.73
N ARG A 114 -30.70 42.65 -2.84
CA ARG A 114 -29.62 42.85 -1.86
C ARG A 114 -30.18 43.16 -0.47
N LEU A 115 -31.16 44.07 -0.39
CA LEU A 115 -31.88 44.36 0.85
C LEU A 115 -32.47 43.09 1.47
N LEU A 116 -33.17 42.27 0.69
CA LEU A 116 -33.78 41.02 1.17
C LEU A 116 -32.72 40.04 1.70
N THR A 117 -31.60 39.87 1.00
CA THR A 117 -30.49 39.00 1.44
C THR A 117 -29.80 39.55 2.70
N ASP A 118 -29.53 40.85 2.75
CA ASP A 118 -28.89 41.50 3.90
C ASP A 118 -29.78 41.39 5.14
N THR A 119 -31.10 41.58 4.96
CA THR A 119 -32.10 41.40 6.02
C THR A 119 -32.06 39.96 6.55
N VAL A 120 -32.12 38.97 5.65
CA VAL A 120 -32.09 37.53 6.02
C VAL A 120 -30.81 37.16 6.79
N THR A 121 -29.65 37.65 6.34
CA THR A 121 -28.35 37.29 6.93
C THR A 121 -28.01 38.06 8.20
N ALA A 122 -28.63 39.22 8.43
CA ALA A 122 -28.42 40.04 9.62
C ALA A 122 -29.35 39.65 10.80
N THR A 123 -30.30 38.75 10.60
CA THR A 123 -31.21 38.31 11.67
C THR A 123 -30.47 37.49 12.74
N PRO A 124 -30.91 37.49 14.01
CA PRO A 124 -30.38 36.61 15.05
C PRO A 124 -30.33 35.12 14.66
N ALA A 125 -31.34 34.62 13.94
CA ALA A 125 -31.39 33.24 13.45
C ALA A 125 -30.52 33.03 12.20
N GLY A 126 -30.38 34.03 11.31
CA GLY A 126 -29.63 33.94 10.06
C GLY A 126 -28.13 34.19 10.19
N ALA A 127 -27.71 35.08 11.10
CA ALA A 127 -26.33 35.48 11.28
C ALA A 127 -25.38 34.32 11.65
N PRO A 128 -25.75 33.37 12.54
CA PRO A 128 -24.93 32.19 12.82
C PRO A 128 -24.71 31.32 11.57
N HIS A 129 -25.74 31.12 10.75
CA HIS A 129 -25.67 30.32 9.52
C HIS A 129 -24.88 31.04 8.42
N ALA A 130 -24.96 32.36 8.34
CA ALA A 130 -24.12 33.17 7.46
C ALA A 130 -22.63 33.12 7.88
N ALA A 131 -22.35 33.15 9.18
CA ALA A 131 -21.00 32.94 9.70
C ALA A 131 -20.48 31.52 9.42
N ALA A 132 -21.33 30.50 9.61
CA ALA A 132 -21.00 29.12 9.30
C ALA A 132 -20.72 28.92 7.79
N ALA A 133 -21.49 29.53 6.90
CA ALA A 133 -21.24 29.48 5.46
C ALA A 133 -19.87 30.07 5.09
N ARG A 134 -19.51 31.23 5.65
CA ARG A 134 -18.17 31.84 5.46
C ARG A 134 -17.04 30.96 6.01
N SER A 135 -17.28 30.30 7.14
CA SER A 135 -16.34 29.32 7.71
C SER A 135 -16.15 28.11 6.80
N VAL A 136 -17.24 27.59 6.21
CA VAL A 136 -17.17 26.51 5.22
C VAL A 136 -16.40 26.96 3.98
N ASP A 137 -16.69 28.14 3.41
CA ASP A 137 -15.96 28.68 2.26
C ASP A 137 -14.45 28.81 2.54
N THR A 138 -14.09 29.38 3.68
CA THR A 138 -12.69 29.51 4.11
C THR A 138 -12.02 28.14 4.25
N ALA A 139 -12.72 27.17 4.84
CA ALA A 139 -12.22 25.81 5.00
C ALA A 139 -12.05 25.10 3.65
N LEU A 140 -12.96 25.30 2.69
CA LEU A 140 -12.86 24.76 1.33
C LEU A 140 -11.64 25.33 0.60
N ALA A 141 -11.39 26.65 0.71
CA ALA A 141 -10.23 27.29 0.11
C ALA A 141 -8.90 26.82 0.74
N ALA A 142 -8.85 26.72 2.07
CA ALA A 142 -7.67 26.20 2.77
C ALA A 142 -7.39 24.74 2.37
N LEU A 143 -8.41 23.90 2.37
CA LEU A 143 -8.30 22.49 2.00
C LEU A 143 -7.80 22.32 0.56
N ALA A 144 -8.30 23.13 -0.39
CA ALA A 144 -7.86 23.08 -1.77
C ALA A 144 -6.38 23.45 -1.94
N ALA A 145 -5.89 24.47 -1.21
CA ALA A 145 -4.48 24.85 -1.23
C ALA A 145 -3.58 23.77 -0.61
N GLU A 146 -4.01 23.19 0.51
CA GLU A 146 -3.28 22.15 1.23
C GLU A 146 -3.21 20.82 0.47
N ALA A 147 -4.26 20.50 -0.29
CA ALA A 147 -4.32 19.29 -1.10
C ALA A 147 -3.16 19.20 -2.11
N VAL A 148 -2.76 20.34 -2.70
CA VAL A 148 -1.61 20.40 -3.61
C VAL A 148 -0.32 20.01 -2.89
N VAL A 149 -0.08 20.60 -1.72
CA VAL A 149 1.11 20.33 -0.89
C VAL A 149 1.17 18.87 -0.46
N LEU A 150 0.04 18.32 0.00
CA LEU A 150 -0.03 16.92 0.43
C LEU A 150 0.21 15.96 -0.74
N GLU A 151 -0.27 16.29 -1.95
CA GLU A 151 -0.03 15.45 -3.13
C GLU A 151 1.43 15.50 -3.61
N GLU A 152 2.05 16.68 -3.62
CA GLU A 152 3.48 16.82 -3.95
C GLU A 152 4.34 16.02 -2.97
N LEU A 153 4.08 16.14 -1.67
CA LEU A 153 4.78 15.38 -0.63
C LEU A 153 4.59 13.87 -0.81
N ARG A 154 3.36 13.42 -1.04
CA ARG A 154 3.03 12.01 -1.27
C ARG A 154 3.75 11.47 -2.50
N THR A 155 3.72 12.22 -3.60
CA THR A 155 4.39 11.86 -4.85
C THR A 155 5.90 11.75 -4.65
N GLY A 156 6.51 12.73 -3.96
CA GLY A 156 7.93 12.68 -3.59
C GLY A 156 8.27 11.46 -2.75
N LYS A 157 7.46 11.11 -1.74
CA LYS A 157 7.68 9.91 -0.92
C LYS A 157 7.44 8.61 -1.66
N ALA A 158 6.46 8.54 -2.54
CA ALA A 158 6.25 7.40 -3.42
C ALA A 158 7.47 7.18 -4.35
N ALA A 159 8.04 8.27 -4.89
CA ALA A 159 9.25 8.21 -5.69
C ALA A 159 10.47 7.74 -4.88
N GLU A 160 10.65 8.21 -3.63
CA GLU A 160 11.69 7.72 -2.72
C GLU A 160 11.57 6.21 -2.46
N VAL A 161 10.36 5.72 -2.14
CA VAL A 161 10.10 4.29 -1.91
C VAL A 161 10.34 3.49 -3.19
N THR A 162 9.89 3.99 -4.34
CA THR A 162 10.11 3.36 -5.65
C THR A 162 11.61 3.22 -5.94
N LEU A 163 12.38 4.27 -5.70
CA LEU A 163 13.83 4.27 -5.88
C LEU A 163 14.50 3.25 -4.94
N ALA A 164 14.07 3.17 -3.68
CA ALA A 164 14.58 2.18 -2.73
C ALA A 164 14.23 0.75 -3.16
N LEU A 165 13.01 0.49 -3.63
CA LEU A 165 12.58 -0.81 -4.16
C LEU A 165 13.39 -1.26 -5.37
N ARG A 166 13.90 -0.34 -6.21
CA ARG A 166 14.75 -0.70 -7.36
C ARG A 166 16.02 -1.44 -6.94
N GLN A 167 16.51 -1.26 -5.72
CA GLN A 167 17.66 -2.00 -5.19
C GLN A 167 17.40 -3.51 -5.09
N LEU A 168 16.12 -3.92 -5.03
CA LEU A 168 15.69 -5.31 -4.92
C LEU A 168 15.51 -6.00 -6.28
N ASN A 169 15.41 -5.23 -7.37
CA ASN A 169 15.10 -5.76 -8.70
C ASN A 169 16.14 -6.77 -9.18
N GLU A 170 17.43 -6.46 -9.03
CA GLU A 170 18.49 -7.34 -9.50
C GLU A 170 18.59 -8.64 -8.68
N PRO A 171 18.60 -8.61 -7.33
CA PRO A 171 18.53 -9.82 -6.53
C PRO A 171 17.32 -10.70 -6.87
N LEU A 172 16.12 -10.12 -6.96
CA LEU A 172 14.90 -10.86 -7.29
C LEU A 172 14.98 -11.46 -8.70
N ARG A 173 15.49 -10.72 -9.69
CA ARG A 173 15.69 -11.22 -11.05
C ARG A 173 16.63 -12.42 -11.08
N ARG A 174 17.75 -12.37 -10.34
CA ARG A 174 18.70 -13.49 -10.25
C ARG A 174 18.08 -14.72 -9.55
N ILE A 175 17.32 -14.52 -8.49
CA ILE A 175 16.58 -15.61 -7.83
C ILE A 175 15.57 -16.26 -8.78
N ARG A 176 14.84 -15.46 -9.57
CA ARG A 176 13.90 -15.99 -10.59
C ARG A 176 14.62 -16.82 -11.65
N ARG A 177 15.80 -16.38 -12.13
CA ARG A 177 16.63 -17.17 -13.06
C ARG A 177 17.04 -18.51 -12.45
N HIS A 178 17.53 -18.51 -11.21
CA HIS A 178 17.83 -19.76 -10.50
C HIS A 178 16.62 -20.69 -10.44
N LYS A 179 15.43 -20.14 -10.18
CA LYS A 179 14.18 -20.92 -10.15
C LYS A 179 13.84 -21.50 -11.52
N GLU A 180 13.96 -20.71 -12.59
CA GLU A 180 13.76 -21.16 -13.98
C GLU A 180 14.76 -22.26 -14.36
N ASP A 181 16.04 -22.09 -14.01
CA ASP A 181 17.11 -23.06 -14.24
C ASP A 181 16.91 -24.37 -13.44
N THR A 182 16.06 -24.36 -12.42
CA THR A 182 15.65 -25.57 -11.68
C THR A 182 14.37 -26.20 -12.17
N ALA A 183 13.64 -25.60 -13.12
CA ALA A 183 12.36 -26.13 -13.58
C ALA A 183 12.49 -27.41 -14.46
N GLY A 184 13.71 -27.83 -14.79
CA GLY A 184 14.00 -29.06 -15.53
C GLY A 184 13.72 -30.35 -14.75
N PRO A 185 14.01 -31.52 -15.35
CA PRO A 185 13.70 -32.84 -14.78
C PRO A 185 14.51 -33.18 -13.52
N ASP A 186 15.52 -32.37 -13.20
CA ASP A 186 16.45 -32.55 -12.09
C ASP A 186 15.78 -32.33 -10.71
N GLU A 187 15.21 -33.41 -10.17
CA GLU A 187 14.49 -33.41 -8.90
C GLU A 187 15.40 -33.16 -7.70
N LEU A 188 16.65 -33.61 -7.76
CA LEU A 188 17.65 -33.38 -6.72
C LEU A 188 17.97 -31.88 -6.60
N LYS A 189 18.27 -31.22 -7.73
CA LYS A 189 18.52 -29.76 -7.77
C LYS A 189 17.32 -28.97 -7.24
N ARG A 190 16.09 -29.33 -7.65
CA ARG A 190 14.85 -28.70 -7.15
C ARG A 190 14.69 -28.84 -5.64
N THR A 191 14.84 -30.05 -5.13
CA THR A 191 14.67 -30.37 -3.72
C THR A 191 15.72 -29.67 -2.86
N LEU A 192 16.96 -29.63 -3.35
CA LEU A 192 18.01 -28.86 -2.71
C LEU A 192 17.64 -27.39 -2.66
N LEU A 193 17.30 -26.71 -3.77
CA LEU A 193 17.10 -25.25 -3.79
C LEU A 193 15.76 -24.75 -3.19
N ALA A 194 14.78 -25.62 -2.99
CA ALA A 194 13.42 -25.26 -2.55
C ALA A 194 13.29 -24.39 -1.27
N PRO A 195 14.08 -24.60 -0.19
CA PRO A 195 13.97 -23.78 1.02
C PRO A 195 14.28 -22.30 0.78
N ASP A 196 15.31 -22.01 -0.03
CA ASP A 196 15.71 -20.64 -0.34
C ASP A 196 14.69 -19.94 -1.24
N PHE A 197 14.12 -20.66 -2.21
CA PHE A 197 13.02 -20.14 -3.03
C PHE A 197 11.78 -19.85 -2.19
N THR A 198 11.49 -20.66 -1.17
CA THR A 198 10.38 -20.44 -0.24
C THR A 198 10.62 -19.19 0.59
N ALA A 199 11.83 -19.03 1.13
CA ALA A 199 12.22 -17.84 1.88
C ALA A 199 12.17 -16.57 1.01
N ALA A 200 12.69 -16.61 -0.21
CA ALA A 200 12.65 -15.50 -1.16
C ALA A 200 11.20 -15.10 -1.50
N ALA A 201 10.34 -16.07 -1.77
CA ALA A 201 8.93 -15.82 -2.08
C ALA A 201 8.14 -15.27 -0.87
N ALA A 202 8.51 -15.65 0.35
CA ALA A 202 7.95 -15.05 1.56
C ALA A 202 8.38 -13.59 1.73
N LEU A 203 9.66 -13.31 1.51
CA LEU A 203 10.21 -11.96 1.58
C LEU A 203 9.65 -11.05 0.49
N GLU A 204 9.53 -11.52 -0.75
CA GLU A 204 8.91 -10.78 -1.86
C GLU A 204 7.46 -10.36 -1.54
N ARG A 205 6.67 -11.27 -0.94
CA ARG A 205 5.29 -10.96 -0.48
C ARG A 205 5.23 -9.96 0.67
N SER A 206 6.31 -9.80 1.43
CA SER A 206 6.39 -8.82 2.53
C SER A 206 6.88 -7.44 2.10
N LEU A 207 7.32 -7.29 0.84
CA LEU A 207 7.79 -6.01 0.32
C LEU A 207 6.64 -5.00 0.26
N PRO A 208 6.92 -3.69 0.48
CA PRO A 208 5.90 -2.66 0.42
C PRO A 208 5.18 -2.60 -0.95
N ASP A 209 3.85 -2.54 -0.92
CA ASP A 209 3.01 -2.28 -2.10
C ASP A 209 2.60 -0.80 -2.15
N LEU A 210 3.09 -0.09 -3.16
CA LEU A 210 2.80 1.34 -3.38
C LEU A 210 1.29 1.62 -3.56
N ARG A 211 0.48 0.65 -3.98
CA ARG A 211 -0.98 0.83 -4.04
C ARG A 211 -1.56 0.91 -2.63
N ARG A 212 -1.24 -0.10 -1.83
CA ARG A 212 -1.68 -0.21 -0.44
C ARG A 212 -1.16 0.91 0.46
N LEU A 213 0.09 1.36 0.27
CA LEU A 213 0.66 2.48 1.04
C LEU A 213 -0.12 3.78 0.85
N ALA A 214 -0.54 4.06 -0.39
CA ALA A 214 -1.41 5.19 -0.64
C ALA A 214 -2.76 5.00 0.07
N ASP A 215 -3.40 3.84 -0.04
CA ASP A 215 -4.68 3.56 0.64
C ASP A 215 -4.58 3.67 2.18
N GLU A 216 -3.42 3.38 2.75
CA GLU A 216 -3.12 3.54 4.18
C GLU A 216 -2.94 5.02 4.56
N ALA A 217 -2.17 5.78 3.77
CA ALA A 217 -1.98 7.23 3.95
C ALA A 217 -3.32 7.97 3.85
N ASP A 218 -4.10 7.60 2.86
CA ASP A 218 -5.43 8.09 2.57
C ASP A 218 -6.40 7.86 3.73
N ARG A 219 -6.43 6.63 4.29
CA ARG A 219 -7.23 6.31 5.49
C ARG A 219 -6.75 7.05 6.74
N ALA A 220 -5.45 7.30 6.87
CA ALA A 220 -4.90 8.04 8.00
C ALA A 220 -5.31 9.52 7.92
N LEU A 221 -5.23 10.12 6.73
CA LEU A 221 -5.65 11.49 6.44
C LEU A 221 -7.14 11.72 6.72
N ASP A 222 -8.02 10.82 6.25
CA ASP A 222 -9.49 10.92 6.40
C ASP A 222 -9.92 11.12 7.86
N ARG A 223 -9.19 10.51 8.81
CA ARG A 223 -9.49 10.60 10.24
C ARG A 223 -9.11 11.93 10.88
N ILE A 224 -8.28 12.73 10.21
CA ILE A 224 -7.69 13.93 10.77
C ILE A 224 -7.81 15.13 9.81
N LEU A 225 -8.79 15.14 8.91
CA LEU A 225 -8.98 16.24 7.96
C LEU A 225 -9.24 17.60 8.63
N ASP A 226 -9.78 17.60 9.85
CA ASP A 226 -10.03 18.79 10.66
C ASP A 226 -8.84 19.23 11.53
N THR A 227 -7.69 18.56 11.44
CA THR A 227 -6.49 18.91 12.22
C THR A 227 -5.56 19.85 11.45
N PRO A 228 -4.57 20.49 12.11
CA PRO A 228 -3.61 21.34 11.43
C PRO A 228 -2.85 20.63 10.29
N LEU A 229 -2.41 21.39 9.28
CA LEU A 229 -1.69 20.87 8.10
C LEU A 229 -0.51 19.97 8.48
N LEU A 230 0.26 20.33 9.50
CA LEU A 230 1.43 19.55 9.93
C LEU A 230 1.06 18.11 10.33
N ASP A 231 -0.06 17.92 11.01
CA ASP A 231 -0.50 16.59 11.44
C ASP A 231 -1.03 15.77 10.27
N ARG A 232 -1.73 16.42 9.33
CA ARG A 232 -2.13 15.80 8.04
C ARG A 232 -0.92 15.37 7.23
N CYS A 233 0.10 16.23 7.10
CA CYS A 233 1.36 15.87 6.46
C CYS A 233 1.99 14.64 7.13
N ARG A 234 2.10 14.62 8.46
CA ARG A 234 2.65 13.44 9.17
C ARG A 234 1.87 12.17 8.89
N ALA A 235 0.54 12.20 9.01
CA ALA A 235 -0.30 11.03 8.78
C ALA A 235 -0.17 10.50 7.35
N ALA A 236 -0.13 11.40 6.37
CA ALA A 236 0.06 11.04 4.96
C ALA A 236 1.43 10.38 4.71
N MET A 237 2.49 10.85 5.36
CA MET A 237 3.86 10.38 5.10
C MET A 237 4.23 9.11 5.88
N ASN A 238 3.59 8.86 7.02
CA ASN A 238 3.93 7.75 7.92
C ASN A 238 4.03 6.37 7.21
N PRO A 239 3.06 5.94 6.37
CA PRO A 239 3.16 4.66 5.66
C PRO A 239 4.40 4.58 4.76
N TYR A 240 4.74 5.67 4.07
CA TYR A 240 5.92 5.72 3.21
C TYR A 240 7.22 5.69 4.01
N HIS A 241 7.28 6.38 5.15
CA HIS A 241 8.43 6.33 6.05
C HIS A 241 8.64 4.92 6.62
N ALA A 242 7.56 4.25 7.04
CA ALA A 242 7.61 2.88 7.50
C ALA A 242 8.11 1.93 6.41
N ALA A 243 7.56 2.04 5.19
CA ALA A 243 8.00 1.28 4.03
C ALA A 243 9.49 1.50 3.71
N ARG A 244 9.93 2.75 3.67
CA ARG A 244 11.35 3.10 3.43
C ARG A 244 12.27 2.51 4.49
N THR A 245 11.82 2.41 5.74
CA THR A 245 12.60 1.83 6.85
C THR A 245 12.67 0.30 6.75
N ALA A 246 11.66 -0.35 6.20
CA ALA A 246 11.61 -1.80 6.01
C ALA A 246 12.42 -2.31 4.81
N ILE A 247 12.76 -1.45 3.84
CA ILE A 247 13.48 -1.87 2.62
C ILE A 247 14.94 -2.29 2.88
N PRO A 248 15.80 -1.53 3.59
CA PRO A 248 17.18 -1.91 3.82
C PRO A 248 17.38 -3.33 4.42
N PRO A 249 16.64 -3.77 5.45
CA PRO A 249 16.78 -5.14 5.95
C PRO A 249 16.33 -6.18 4.91
N ALA A 250 15.32 -5.89 4.09
CA ALA A 250 14.91 -6.77 3.00
C ALA A 250 15.99 -6.89 1.90
N VAL A 251 16.71 -5.81 1.60
CA VAL A 251 17.88 -5.84 0.68
C VAL A 251 18.95 -6.78 1.23
N GLY A 252 19.27 -6.65 2.52
CA GLY A 252 20.27 -7.51 3.18
C GLY A 252 19.89 -8.98 3.13
N GLU A 253 18.63 -9.29 3.45
CA GLU A 253 18.14 -10.66 3.48
C GLU A 253 18.04 -11.30 2.08
N LEU A 254 17.57 -10.56 1.06
CA LEU A 254 17.57 -11.05 -0.32
C LEU A 254 18.99 -11.31 -0.84
N SER A 255 19.95 -10.45 -0.47
CA SER A 255 21.36 -10.64 -0.83
C SER A 255 21.94 -11.90 -0.17
N ARG A 256 21.59 -12.16 1.09
CA ARG A 256 21.96 -13.38 1.81
C ARG A 256 21.39 -14.63 1.13
N ILE A 257 20.10 -14.62 0.80
CA ILE A 257 19.43 -15.74 0.11
C ILE A 257 20.06 -15.98 -1.26
N LEU A 258 20.34 -14.93 -2.04
CA LEU A 258 21.00 -15.06 -3.33
C LEU A 258 22.40 -15.69 -3.20
N SER A 259 23.19 -15.28 -2.20
CA SER A 259 24.51 -15.89 -1.95
C SER A 259 24.40 -17.38 -1.60
N LEU A 260 23.37 -17.78 -0.85
CA LEU A 260 23.11 -19.19 -0.55
C LEU A 260 22.73 -19.97 -1.81
N LEU A 261 21.87 -19.41 -2.66
CA LEU A 261 21.49 -20.01 -3.93
C LEU A 261 22.68 -20.16 -4.88
N ASP A 262 23.52 -19.13 -5.01
CA ASP A 262 24.74 -19.17 -5.83
C ASP A 262 25.67 -20.28 -5.32
N THR A 263 25.92 -20.33 -4.01
CA THR A 263 26.79 -21.34 -3.39
C THR A 263 26.24 -22.76 -3.57
N ALA A 264 24.93 -22.94 -3.33
CA ALA A 264 24.28 -24.24 -3.47
C ALA A 264 24.28 -24.73 -4.92
N THR A 265 24.08 -23.81 -5.88
CA THR A 265 24.10 -24.12 -7.31
C THR A 265 25.50 -24.49 -7.79
N ASP A 266 26.52 -23.74 -7.38
CA ASP A 266 27.92 -24.05 -7.71
C ASP A 266 28.38 -25.39 -7.11
N THR A 267 28.02 -25.64 -5.84
CA THR A 267 28.29 -26.91 -5.19
C THR A 267 27.59 -28.07 -5.91
N TYR A 268 26.34 -27.85 -6.33
CA TYR A 268 25.57 -28.84 -7.06
C TYR A 268 26.26 -29.25 -8.37
N TYR A 269 26.65 -28.28 -9.19
CA TYR A 269 27.31 -28.57 -10.46
C TYR A 269 28.69 -29.18 -10.28
N THR A 270 29.49 -28.66 -9.35
CA THR A 270 30.84 -29.17 -9.07
C THR A 270 30.81 -30.62 -8.58
N ARG A 271 29.81 -31.00 -7.77
CA ARG A 271 29.79 -32.31 -7.08
C ARG A 271 28.91 -33.36 -7.74
N PHE A 272 27.75 -32.97 -8.29
CA PHE A 272 26.74 -33.89 -8.79
C PHE A 272 26.50 -33.74 -10.29
N GLY A 273 26.63 -32.53 -10.84
CA GLY A 273 26.31 -32.23 -12.24
C GLY A 273 27.17 -32.94 -13.29
N ILE A 274 28.33 -33.49 -12.92
CA ILE A 274 29.32 -34.08 -13.84
C ILE A 274 29.31 -35.63 -13.78
N SER A 275 28.73 -36.24 -12.74
CA SER A 275 28.78 -37.69 -12.52
C SER A 275 27.38 -38.30 -12.27
N PRO A 276 26.83 -39.07 -13.22
CA PRO A 276 25.51 -39.70 -13.08
C PRO A 276 25.37 -40.59 -11.83
N GLU A 277 26.43 -41.31 -11.46
CA GLU A 277 26.43 -42.16 -10.26
C GLU A 277 26.35 -41.36 -8.95
N ARG A 278 27.06 -40.22 -8.89
CA ARG A 278 27.00 -39.32 -7.72
C ARG A 278 25.63 -38.66 -7.63
N HIS A 279 25.04 -38.30 -8.77
CA HIS A 279 23.70 -37.74 -8.86
C HIS A 279 22.64 -38.73 -8.34
N GLU A 280 22.62 -39.97 -8.84
CA GLU A 280 21.66 -40.99 -8.42
C GLU A 280 21.80 -41.35 -6.92
N ARG A 281 23.05 -41.38 -6.41
CA ARG A 281 23.30 -41.61 -4.98
C ARG A 281 22.83 -40.44 -4.12
N ALA A 282 23.07 -39.21 -4.54
CA ALA A 282 22.62 -38.01 -3.83
C ALA A 282 21.09 -37.84 -3.86
N ALA A 283 20.42 -38.24 -4.94
CA ALA A 283 18.96 -38.29 -5.03
C ALA A 283 18.37 -39.23 -3.96
N ARG A 284 18.85 -40.48 -3.90
CA ARG A 284 18.46 -41.45 -2.86
C ARG A 284 18.70 -40.94 -1.44
N HIS A 285 19.83 -40.28 -1.20
CA HIS A 285 20.14 -39.71 0.12
C HIS A 285 19.30 -38.48 0.45
N THR A 286 18.86 -37.71 -0.54
CA THR A 286 17.96 -36.57 -0.34
C THR A 286 16.55 -37.04 0.02
N ASP A 287 16.05 -38.09 -0.63
CA ASP A 287 14.77 -38.74 -0.29
C ASP A 287 14.76 -39.24 1.16
N PHE A 288 15.94 -39.64 1.63
CA PHE A 288 16.07 -40.37 2.88
C PHE A 288 16.47 -39.48 4.08
N TYR A 289 17.43 -38.57 3.90
CA TYR A 289 17.94 -37.66 4.94
C TYR A 289 17.35 -36.24 4.85
N GLY A 290 16.68 -35.90 3.75
CA GLY A 290 16.12 -34.58 3.50
C GLY A 290 17.14 -33.56 2.99
N ALA A 291 16.66 -32.59 2.23
CA ALA A 291 17.46 -31.52 1.63
C ALA A 291 18.37 -30.74 2.62
N PRO A 292 17.94 -30.41 3.86
CA PRO A 292 18.78 -29.64 4.80
C PRO A 292 20.06 -30.37 5.21
N ALA A 293 20.00 -31.69 5.41
CA ALA A 293 21.15 -32.50 5.83
C ALA A 293 22.18 -32.60 4.69
N ILE A 294 21.71 -32.83 3.46
CA ILE A 294 22.58 -32.89 2.27
C ILE A 294 23.23 -31.52 2.00
N ARG A 295 22.51 -30.41 2.21
CA ARG A 295 23.08 -29.05 2.12
C ARG A 295 24.18 -28.79 3.13
N ALA A 296 24.01 -29.18 4.39
CA ALA A 296 25.02 -28.98 5.43
C ALA A 296 26.34 -29.69 5.07
N LEU A 297 26.25 -30.88 4.47
CA LEU A 297 27.41 -31.65 4.01
C LEU A 297 28.03 -31.07 2.73
N CYS A 298 27.19 -30.51 1.85
CA CYS A 298 27.64 -29.78 0.67
C CYS A 298 28.42 -28.49 1.03
N ALA A 299 28.15 -27.87 2.17
CA ALA A 299 28.86 -26.67 2.63
C ALA A 299 30.30 -26.93 3.12
N ILE A 300 30.74 -28.19 3.22
CA ILE A 300 32.13 -28.55 3.56
C ILE A 300 33.04 -28.17 2.39
N LYS A 301 34.01 -27.28 2.63
CA LYS A 301 34.87 -26.67 1.59
C LYS A 301 35.94 -27.58 1.02
N ASP A 302 36.34 -28.61 1.75
CA ASP A 302 37.35 -29.56 1.30
C ASP A 302 36.65 -30.66 0.48
N ASP A 303 37.02 -30.76 -0.80
CA ASP A 303 36.39 -31.70 -1.73
C ASP A 303 36.68 -33.16 -1.40
N ALA A 304 37.82 -33.45 -0.77
CA ALA A 304 38.08 -34.78 -0.24
C ALA A 304 37.16 -35.03 0.97
N ILE A 305 37.08 -34.11 1.94
CA ILE A 305 36.25 -34.29 3.15
C ILE A 305 34.77 -34.33 2.81
N ALA A 306 34.29 -33.55 1.84
CA ALA A 306 32.89 -33.56 1.44
C ALA A 306 32.52 -34.81 0.62
N ALA A 307 33.42 -35.26 -0.27
CA ALA A 307 33.28 -36.56 -0.92
C ALA A 307 33.31 -37.66 0.15
N TYR A 308 34.22 -37.59 1.12
CA TYR A 308 34.29 -38.49 2.28
C TYR A 308 33.07 -38.39 3.18
N ALA A 309 32.41 -37.25 3.34
CA ALA A 309 31.22 -37.10 4.18
C ALA A 309 29.97 -37.64 3.48
N LEU A 310 29.87 -37.45 2.16
CA LEU A 310 28.88 -38.12 1.31
C LEU A 310 29.14 -39.64 1.23
N ILE A 311 30.41 -40.07 1.23
CA ILE A 311 30.85 -41.47 1.33
C ILE A 311 30.65 -42.02 2.77
N ALA A 312 30.78 -41.21 3.82
CA ALA A 312 30.64 -41.59 5.23
C ALA A 312 29.17 -41.65 5.67
N LEU A 313 28.28 -40.91 5.00
CA LEU A 313 26.86 -41.24 4.96
C LEU A 313 26.60 -42.63 4.34
N SER A 314 27.58 -43.19 3.62
CA SER A 314 27.59 -44.56 3.10
C SER A 314 28.46 -45.53 3.92
N ASP A 315 29.16 -45.08 4.98
CA ASP A 315 30.18 -45.84 5.72
C ASP A 315 29.70 -46.12 7.18
N PRO A 316 29.94 -47.31 7.76
CA PRO A 316 29.13 -47.85 8.86
C PRO A 316 29.45 -47.36 10.28
N ALA A 317 30.45 -46.50 10.52
CA ALA A 317 31.13 -46.53 11.83
C ALA A 317 30.81 -45.43 12.87
N ASP A 318 30.03 -44.37 12.58
CA ASP A 318 29.81 -43.31 13.60
C ASP A 318 28.35 -42.80 13.68
N GLU A 319 27.68 -43.12 14.80
CA GLU A 319 26.31 -42.72 15.16
C GLU A 319 26.25 -41.34 15.80
N ALA A 320 27.28 -40.97 16.57
CA ALA A 320 27.31 -39.72 17.32
C ALA A 320 27.46 -38.54 16.36
N HIS A 321 28.35 -38.68 15.37
CA HIS A 321 28.47 -37.72 14.29
C HIS A 321 27.20 -37.65 13.41
N PHE A 322 26.55 -38.80 13.18
CA PHE A 322 25.31 -38.88 12.41
C PHE A 322 24.15 -38.13 13.07
N ARG A 323 24.02 -38.17 14.39
CA ARG A 323 22.95 -37.47 15.11
C ARG A 323 23.20 -35.96 15.22
N ALA A 324 24.46 -35.53 15.30
CA ALA A 324 24.85 -34.13 15.48
C ALA A 324 24.56 -33.23 14.25
N ILE A 325 24.46 -33.80 13.05
CA ILE A 325 24.24 -33.07 11.79
C ILE A 325 22.75 -32.84 11.46
N TRP A 326 21.82 -33.36 12.26
CA TRP A 326 20.38 -33.17 12.04
C TRP A 326 19.83 -31.94 12.78
N PRO A 327 18.80 -31.26 12.23
CA PRO A 327 18.17 -30.14 12.91
C PRO A 327 17.63 -30.52 14.29
N ALA A 328 17.82 -29.62 15.27
CA ALA A 328 17.22 -29.75 16.59
C ALA A 328 15.69 -29.85 16.46
N GLY A 329 15.11 -30.96 16.93
CA GLY A 329 13.66 -31.24 16.81
C GLY A 329 13.28 -32.35 15.81
N THR A 330 14.26 -32.97 15.12
CA THR A 330 13.98 -34.19 14.34
C THR A 330 13.51 -35.32 15.27
N SER A 331 12.39 -35.96 14.97
CA SER A 331 11.85 -37.03 15.81
C SER A 331 12.83 -38.20 15.93
N GLN A 332 12.92 -38.78 17.12
CA GLN A 332 13.82 -39.89 17.42
C GLN A 332 13.55 -41.11 16.54
N GLU A 333 12.29 -41.34 16.18
CA GLU A 333 11.86 -42.41 15.28
C GLU A 333 12.40 -42.21 13.85
N LYS A 334 12.43 -40.96 13.37
CA LYS A 334 13.00 -40.60 12.06
C LYS A 334 14.52 -40.70 12.06
N LEU A 335 15.18 -40.30 13.16
CA LEU A 335 16.63 -40.48 13.34
C LEU A 335 17.02 -41.96 13.37
N GLN A 336 16.25 -42.79 14.08
CA GLN A 336 16.48 -44.22 14.22
C GLN A 336 16.26 -44.96 12.90
N SER A 337 15.15 -44.71 12.23
CA SER A 337 14.88 -45.25 10.88
C SER A 337 15.98 -44.84 9.90
N ALA A 338 16.46 -43.59 10.01
CA ALA A 338 17.51 -43.10 9.14
C ALA A 338 18.88 -43.75 9.38
N TYR A 339 19.17 -44.05 10.64
CA TYR A 339 20.39 -44.75 11.04
C TYR A 339 20.37 -46.24 10.65
N GLU A 340 19.22 -46.90 10.75
CA GLU A 340 19.08 -48.31 10.35
C GLU A 340 19.22 -48.53 8.84
N HIS A 341 18.68 -47.61 8.03
CA HIS A 341 18.86 -47.65 6.58
C HIS A 341 20.30 -47.35 6.17
N LYS A 342 20.99 -46.43 6.88
CA LYS A 342 22.44 -46.22 6.77
C LYS A 342 23.20 -47.55 6.97
N GLY A 343 22.86 -48.30 8.03
CA GLY A 343 23.45 -49.62 8.31
C GLY A 343 23.24 -50.65 7.20
N ARG A 344 22.05 -50.69 6.58
CA ARG A 344 21.76 -51.60 5.45
C ARG A 344 22.54 -51.23 4.18
N LEU A 345 22.69 -49.94 3.87
CA LEU A 345 23.46 -49.49 2.71
C LEU A 345 24.95 -49.81 2.85
N ALA A 346 25.50 -49.69 4.05
CA ALA A 346 26.89 -50.04 4.32
C ALA A 346 27.17 -51.54 4.15
N GLN A 347 26.23 -52.40 4.58
CA GLN A 347 26.33 -53.86 4.37
C GLN A 347 26.31 -54.24 2.87
N ILE A 348 25.51 -53.54 2.06
CA ILE A 348 25.45 -53.76 0.61
C ILE A 348 26.74 -53.30 -0.07
N ALA A 349 27.33 -52.19 0.39
CA ALA A 349 28.60 -51.67 -0.13
C ALA A 349 29.78 -52.61 0.19
N ASP A 350 29.85 -53.12 1.42
CA ASP A 350 30.89 -54.07 1.86
C ASP A 350 30.77 -55.42 1.14
N ALA A 351 29.55 -55.89 0.86
CA ALA A 351 29.30 -57.07 0.04
C ALA A 351 29.77 -56.90 -1.42
N LYS A 352 29.60 -55.70 -2.01
CA LYS A 352 30.11 -55.39 -3.37
C LYS A 352 31.63 -55.22 -3.41
N ALA A 353 32.24 -54.69 -2.36
CA ALA A 353 33.70 -54.59 -2.25
C ALA A 353 34.36 -55.97 -2.16
N LYS A 354 33.71 -56.93 -1.49
CA LYS A 354 34.16 -58.32 -1.35
C LYS A 354 33.89 -59.18 -2.59
N SER A 355 32.98 -58.79 -3.49
CA SER A 355 32.63 -59.58 -4.69
C SER A 355 33.53 -59.31 -5.92
N GLY A 356 34.57 -58.48 -5.80
CA GLY A 356 35.65 -58.36 -6.79
C GLY A 356 35.20 -57.93 -8.19
N TYR A 357 34.83 -56.67 -8.36
CA TYR A 357 34.82 -56.04 -9.70
C TYR A 357 36.21 -55.44 -9.97
N PRO A 358 36.85 -55.71 -11.11
CA PRO A 358 38.22 -55.28 -11.36
C PRO A 358 38.29 -53.76 -11.55
N ARG A 359 39.23 -53.12 -10.85
CA ARG A 359 39.73 -51.78 -11.18
C ARG A 359 40.37 -51.88 -12.56
N GLU A 360 39.80 -51.22 -13.57
CA GLU A 360 40.55 -50.90 -14.78
C GLU A 360 41.64 -49.90 -14.41
N ASP A 361 42.86 -50.41 -14.20
CA ASP A 361 44.07 -49.63 -14.07
C ASP A 361 44.38 -48.96 -15.42
N ARG A 362 43.89 -47.74 -15.62
CA ARG A 362 44.41 -46.84 -16.65
C ARG A 362 45.64 -46.09 -16.14
N SER A 363 46.78 -46.76 -16.10
CA SER A 363 48.10 -46.11 -16.19
C SER A 363 49.23 -47.13 -16.18
N SER A 364 49.78 -47.45 -17.36
CA SER A 364 51.23 -47.48 -17.61
C SER A 364 51.52 -48.00 -19.02
N SER A 365 51.77 -47.08 -19.97
CA SER A 365 52.62 -47.32 -21.14
C SER A 365 53.15 -45.96 -21.58
N ALA A 366 54.13 -45.47 -20.85
CA ALA A 366 55.12 -44.54 -21.35
C ALA A 366 56.45 -45.29 -21.35
N GLN A 367 56.81 -45.81 -22.53
CA GLN A 367 58.17 -45.94 -23.04
C GLN A 367 58.10 -46.13 -24.56
#